data_AF-A0A945U4F5-F1
#
_entry.id   AF-A0A945U4F5-F1
#
_cell.length_a   1.000
_cell.length_b   1.000
_cell.length_c   1.000
_cell.angle_alpha   90.00
_cell.angle_beta   90.00
_cell.angle_gamma   90.00
#
_symmetry.space_group_name_H-M   'P 1'
#
loop_
_entity.id
_entity.type
_entity.pdbx_description
1 polymer ?
#
loop_
_entity_poly.entity_id
_entity_poly.type
_entity_poly.pdbx_seq_one_letter_code
_entity_poly.pdbx_strand_id
1 'polypeptide(L)'
;MKKKIYKSKKLEFILYFSAILHLAGGVMMFSSQENAYLYLKIIYGYNFEMTSQTIYTLKILGLYSTLYSILIFYSIRNIIKYKIIIFTLILMYLIRLLLSIIDFEKTKMLFGASEYSLYLTIFLQFTILIIMVLEFYKISKLKESYFL
;
A
#
# COMPACT_ATOMS: atom_id res chain seq x y z
N MET A 1 22.83 -16.60 24.60
CA MET A 1 22.30 -17.13 23.32
C MET A 1 21.65 -15.98 22.54
N LYS A 2 22.22 -15.52 21.41
CA LYS A 2 21.57 -14.49 20.57
C LYS A 2 20.35 -15.12 19.90
N LYS A 3 19.13 -14.71 20.28
CA LYS A 3 17.89 -15.11 19.57
C LYS A 3 18.02 -14.66 18.11
N LYS A 4 18.15 -15.61 17.18
CA LYS A 4 18.00 -15.33 15.74
C LYS A 4 16.54 -14.98 15.51
N ILE A 5 16.24 -13.69 15.42
CA ILE A 5 14.93 -13.22 14.97
C ILE A 5 14.81 -13.63 13.50
N TYR A 6 13.82 -14.46 13.18
CA TYR A 6 13.51 -14.75 11.79
C TYR A 6 13.14 -13.46 11.08
N LYS A 7 13.84 -13.19 9.97
CA LYS A 7 13.77 -11.95 9.21
C LYS A 7 13.36 -12.31 7.79
N SER A 8 12.08 -12.15 7.45
CA SER A 8 11.60 -12.40 6.08
C SER A 8 12.08 -11.27 5.18
N LYS A 9 13.14 -11.50 4.40
CA LYS A 9 13.64 -10.54 3.41
C LYS A 9 12.57 -10.14 2.40
N LYS A 10 11.67 -11.07 2.04
CA LYS A 10 10.55 -10.83 1.10
C LYS A 10 9.55 -9.84 1.70
N LEU A 11 9.13 -10.07 2.94
CA LEU A 11 8.21 -9.15 3.61
C LEU A 11 8.86 -7.79 3.81
N GLU A 12 10.12 -7.74 4.22
CA GLU A 12 10.85 -6.47 4.37
C GLU A 12 10.92 -5.68 3.09
N PHE A 13 11.27 -6.34 1.97
CA PHE A 13 11.28 -5.70 0.67
C PHE A 13 9.91 -5.10 0.33
N ILE A 14 8.83 -5.85 0.52
CA ILE A 14 7.46 -5.36 0.26
C ILE A 14 7.10 -4.20 1.19
N LEU A 15 7.45 -4.26 2.47
CA LEU A 15 7.19 -3.18 3.42
C LEU A 15 7.97 -1.92 3.05
N TYR A 16 9.24 -2.04 2.64
CA TYR A 16 10.02 -0.90 2.14
C TYR A 16 9.42 -0.32 0.88
N PHE A 17 9.11 -1.15 -0.10
CA PHE A 17 8.47 -0.75 -1.35
C PHE A 17 7.15 -0.02 -1.08
N SER A 18 6.29 -0.59 -0.24
CA SER A 18 5.01 0.00 0.15
C SER A 18 5.20 1.31 0.90
N ALA A 19 6.15 1.40 1.84
CA ALA A 19 6.43 2.63 2.57
C ALA A 19 6.90 3.75 1.64
N ILE A 20 7.83 3.45 0.72
CA ILE A 20 8.35 4.43 -0.24
C ILE A 20 7.24 4.92 -1.16
N LEU A 21 6.41 4.01 -1.71
CA LEU A 21 5.28 4.41 -2.55
C LEU A 21 4.28 5.29 -1.81
N HIS A 22 3.92 4.95 -0.57
CA HIS A 22 2.99 5.76 0.23
C HIS A 22 3.59 7.11 0.61
N LEU A 23 4.90 7.18 0.87
CA LEU A 23 5.59 8.43 1.17
C LEU A 23 5.64 9.32 -0.07
N ALA A 24 6.10 8.79 -1.20
CA ALA A 24 6.17 9.51 -2.46
C ALA A 24 4.79 10.02 -2.89
N GLY A 25 3.80 9.14 -2.93
CA GLY A 25 2.42 9.51 -3.23
C GLY A 25 1.84 10.50 -2.23
N GLY A 26 2.12 10.31 -0.94
CA GLY A 26 1.68 11.20 0.13
C GLY A 26 2.17 12.63 -0.05
N VAL A 27 3.48 12.79 -0.24
CA VAL A 27 4.14 14.08 -0.47
C VAL A 27 3.66 14.71 -1.78
N MET A 28 3.60 13.93 -2.87
CA MET A 28 3.16 14.45 -4.17
C MET A 28 1.71 14.93 -4.12
N MET A 29 0.79 14.16 -3.52
CA MET A 29 -0.62 14.55 -3.39
C MET A 29 -0.83 15.74 -2.44
N PHE A 30 0.01 15.90 -1.42
CA PHE A 30 -0.09 16.99 -0.47
C PHE A 30 0.50 18.31 -0.99
N SER A 31 1.59 18.24 -1.77
CA SER A 31 2.40 19.38 -2.18
C SER A 31 1.71 20.32 -3.17
N SER A 32 1.27 19.81 -4.32
CA SER A 32 0.63 20.60 -5.37
C SER A 32 -0.33 19.75 -6.19
N GLN A 33 -1.30 20.40 -6.84
CA GLN A 33 -2.25 19.75 -7.75
C GLN A 33 -1.53 19.07 -8.92
N GLU A 34 -0.51 19.72 -9.49
CA GLU A 34 0.28 19.19 -10.60
C GLU A 34 1.01 17.90 -10.19
N ASN A 35 1.66 17.89 -9.02
CA ASN A 35 2.35 16.71 -8.51
C ASN A 35 1.36 15.58 -8.19
N ALA A 36 0.20 15.90 -7.61
CA ALA A 36 -0.85 14.94 -7.35
C ALA A 36 -1.32 14.27 -8.66
N TYR A 37 -1.60 15.07 -9.69
CA TYR A 37 -2.02 14.58 -11.00
C TYR A 37 -0.92 13.72 -11.64
N LEU A 38 0.33 14.19 -11.63
CA LEU A 38 1.46 13.46 -12.17
C LEU A 38 1.62 12.09 -11.51
N TYR A 39 1.53 12.03 -10.18
CA TYR A 39 1.61 10.78 -9.43
C TYR A 39 0.48 9.81 -9.83
N LEU A 40 -0.77 10.28 -9.86
CA LEU A 40 -1.91 9.43 -10.20
C LEU A 40 -1.86 8.95 -11.66
N LYS A 41 -1.41 9.80 -12.58
CA LYS A 41 -1.23 9.45 -13.98
C LYS A 41 -0.15 8.39 -14.17
N ILE A 42 1.00 8.53 -13.52
CA ILE A 42 2.12 7.57 -13.67
C ILE A 42 1.80 6.24 -12.99
N ILE A 43 1.29 6.27 -11.76
CA ILE A 43 1.12 5.06 -10.95
C ILE A 43 -0.17 4.31 -11.29
N TYR A 44 -1.25 5.02 -11.61
CA TYR A 44 -2.57 4.41 -11.85
C TYR A 44 -3.07 4.56 -13.29
N GLY A 45 -2.38 5.31 -14.14
CA GLY A 45 -2.84 5.59 -15.50
C GLY A 45 -4.08 6.48 -15.54
N TYR A 46 -4.34 7.23 -14.47
CA TYR A 46 -5.53 8.08 -14.37
C TYR A 46 -5.41 9.32 -15.24
N ASN A 47 -6.50 9.67 -15.91
CA ASN A 47 -6.65 10.82 -16.77
C ASN A 47 -8.02 11.48 -16.53
N PHE A 48 -8.10 12.33 -15.51
CA PHE A 48 -9.31 13.07 -15.15
C PHE A 48 -8.98 14.52 -14.81
N GLU A 49 -9.99 15.38 -14.85
CA GLU A 49 -9.86 16.78 -14.45
C GLU A 49 -9.79 16.93 -12.93
N MET A 50 -8.77 17.66 -12.47
CA MET A 50 -8.60 17.98 -11.06
C MET A 50 -9.55 19.11 -10.65
N THR A 51 -10.67 18.76 -10.05
CA THR A 51 -11.59 19.71 -9.42
C THR A 51 -11.11 20.10 -8.02
N SER A 52 -11.61 21.22 -7.48
CA SER A 52 -11.34 21.64 -6.10
C SER A 52 -11.70 20.57 -5.07
N GLN A 53 -12.80 19.82 -5.31
CA GLN A 53 -13.22 18.73 -4.44
C GLN A 53 -12.22 17.57 -4.50
N THR A 54 -11.79 17.18 -5.70
CA THR A 54 -10.79 16.11 -5.86
C THR A 54 -9.46 16.48 -5.20
N ILE A 55 -9.01 17.72 -5.34
CA ILE A 55 -7.77 18.21 -4.71
C ILE A 55 -7.88 18.15 -3.19
N TYR A 56 -9.01 18.59 -2.61
CA TYR A 56 -9.24 18.54 -1.17
C TYR A 56 -9.16 17.08 -0.66
N THR A 57 -9.84 16.15 -1.33
CA THR A 57 -9.78 14.73 -1.01
C THR A 57 -8.34 14.19 -1.12
N LEU A 58 -7.61 14.55 -2.18
CA LEU A 58 -6.24 14.09 -2.38
C LEU A 58 -5.27 14.64 -1.34
N LYS A 59 -5.44 15.86 -0.84
CA LYS A 59 -4.60 16.40 0.25
C LYS A 59 -4.79 15.60 1.54
N ILE A 60 -6.03 15.24 1.89
CA ILE A 60 -6.33 14.41 3.06
C ILE A 60 -5.72 13.01 2.88
N LEU A 61 -5.93 12.39 1.71
CA LEU A 61 -5.33 11.10 1.37
C LEU A 61 -3.80 11.16 1.38
N GLY A 62 -3.22 12.27 0.94
CA GLY A 62 -1.79 12.51 0.92
C GLY A 62 -1.18 12.56 2.33
N LEU A 63 -1.82 13.29 3.24
CA LEU A 63 -1.43 13.32 4.65
C LEU A 63 -1.53 11.93 5.28
N TYR A 64 -2.67 11.24 5.07
CA TYR A 64 -2.87 9.89 5.56
C TYR A 64 -1.78 8.93 5.04
N SER A 65 -1.51 8.95 3.73
CA SER A 65 -0.50 8.11 3.09
C SER A 65 0.90 8.37 3.65
N THR A 66 1.23 9.64 3.89
CA THR A 66 2.51 10.05 4.49
C THR A 66 2.66 9.51 5.92
N LEU A 67 1.66 9.74 6.79
CA LEU A 67 1.69 9.23 8.15
C LEU A 67 1.76 7.71 8.20
N TYR A 68 1.00 7.05 7.32
CA TYR A 68 0.98 5.60 7.23
C TYR A 68 2.34 5.04 6.77
N SER A 69 3.02 5.70 5.82
CA SER A 69 4.37 5.33 5.41
C SER A 69 5.37 5.32 6.57
N ILE A 70 5.29 6.31 7.46
CA ILE A 70 6.14 6.43 8.64
C ILE A 70 5.90 5.23 9.57
N LEU A 71 4.63 4.85 9.79
CA LEU A 71 4.28 3.68 10.59
C LEU A 71 4.83 2.38 9.98
N ILE A 72 4.78 2.24 8.67
CA ILE A 72 5.36 1.08 7.98
C ILE A 72 6.88 1.05 8.20
N PHE A 73 7.60 2.17 8.04
CA PHE A 73 9.04 2.24 8.31
C PHE A 73 9.39 1.82 9.74
N TYR A 74 8.61 2.25 10.73
CA TYR A 74 8.79 1.82 12.11
C TYR A 74 8.53 0.31 12.28
N SER A 75 7.53 -0.24 11.58
CA SER A 75 7.20 -1.66 11.66
C SER A 75 8.32 -2.57 11.15
N ILE A 76 9.08 -2.12 10.14
CA ILE A 76 10.20 -2.88 9.56
C ILE A 76 11.31 -3.12 10.59
N ARG A 77 11.59 -2.15 11.48
CA ARG A 77 12.63 -2.29 12.51
C ARG A 77 12.36 -3.46 13.46
N ASN A 78 11.09 -3.76 13.71
CA ASN A 78 10.69 -4.90 14.54
C ASN A 78 9.30 -5.42 14.13
N ILE A 79 9.28 -6.21 13.06
CA ILE A 79 8.09 -6.81 12.46
C ILE A 79 7.27 -7.60 13.50
N ILE A 80 7.93 -8.31 14.43
CA ILE A 80 7.26 -9.12 15.46
C ILE A 80 6.51 -8.23 16.44
N LYS A 81 7.14 -7.14 16.92
CA LYS A 81 6.52 -6.20 17.85
C LYS A 81 5.36 -5.45 17.20
N TYR A 82 5.52 -5.06 15.94
CA TYR A 82 4.56 -4.22 15.21
C TYR A 82 3.69 -5.01 14.22
N LYS A 83 3.45 -6.30 14.50
CA LYS A 83 2.66 -7.19 13.64
C LYS A 83 1.26 -6.65 13.31
N ILE A 84 0.67 -5.86 14.22
CA ILE A 84 -0.63 -5.24 14.01
C ILE A 84 -0.61 -4.22 12.85
N ILE A 85 0.47 -3.46 12.69
CA ILE A 85 0.62 -2.49 11.59
C ILE A 85 0.68 -3.23 10.25
N ILE A 86 1.41 -4.35 10.22
CA ILE A 86 1.53 -5.20 9.02
C ILE A 86 0.18 -5.85 8.69
N PHE A 87 -0.56 -6.31 9.71
CA PHE A 87 -1.90 -6.83 9.54
C PHE A 87 -2.86 -5.78 8.97
N THR A 88 -2.84 -4.55 9.50
CA THR A 88 -3.61 -3.43 8.93
C THR A 88 -3.23 -3.18 7.47
N LEU A 89 -1.95 -3.27 7.11
CA LEU A 89 -1.51 -3.11 5.73
C LEU A 89 -2.09 -4.20 4.81
N ILE A 90 -2.08 -5.46 5.26
CA ILE A 90 -2.71 -6.58 4.55
C ILE A 90 -4.20 -6.31 4.34
N LEU A 91 -4.92 -5.87 5.39
CA LEU A 91 -6.34 -5.52 5.28
C LEU A 91 -6.58 -4.39 4.28
N MET A 92 -5.74 -3.36 4.28
CA MET A 92 -5.84 -2.27 3.31
C MET A 92 -5.63 -2.74 1.88
N TYR A 93 -4.62 -3.59 1.62
CA TYR A 93 -4.42 -4.18 0.30
C TYR A 93 -5.61 -5.05 -0.12
N LEU A 94 -6.19 -5.82 0.80
CA LEU A 94 -7.37 -6.64 0.53
C LEU A 94 -8.59 -5.78 0.16
N ILE A 95 -8.93 -4.79 0.99
CA ILE A 95 -10.05 -3.88 0.74
C ILE A 95 -9.86 -3.17 -0.60
N ARG A 96 -8.64 -2.68 -0.85
CA ARG A 96 -8.31 -1.97 -2.09
C ARG A 96 -8.43 -2.87 -3.33
N LEU A 97 -7.99 -4.12 -3.24
CA LEU A 97 -8.13 -5.10 -4.31
C LEU A 97 -9.62 -5.36 -4.60
N LEU A 98 -10.43 -5.57 -3.56
CA LEU A 98 -11.87 -5.77 -3.69
C LEU A 98 -12.56 -4.58 -4.34
N LEU A 99 -12.26 -3.35 -3.89
CA LEU A 99 -12.78 -2.12 -4.50
C LEU A 99 -12.36 -1.97 -5.96
N SER A 100 -11.11 -2.31 -6.30
CA SER A 100 -10.62 -2.24 -7.68
C SER A 100 -11.37 -3.20 -8.62
N ILE A 101 -11.84 -4.33 -8.10
CA ILE A 101 -12.63 -5.31 -8.85
C ILE A 101 -14.11 -4.89 -8.93
N ILE A 102 -14.71 -4.50 -7.80
CA ILE A 102 -16.13 -4.15 -7.71
C ILE A 102 -16.43 -2.86 -8.49
N ASP A 103 -15.57 -1.85 -8.34
CA ASP A 103 -15.75 -0.54 -8.96
C ASP A 103 -14.89 -0.38 -10.24
N PHE A 104 -14.56 -1.49 -10.93
CA PHE A 104 -13.70 -1.47 -12.12
C PHE A 104 -14.23 -0.49 -13.19
N GLU A 105 -15.47 -0.67 -13.63
CA GLU A 105 -16.08 0.18 -14.66
C GLU A 105 -16.25 1.63 -14.19
N LYS A 106 -16.61 1.84 -12.93
CA LYS A 106 -16.71 3.20 -12.37
C LYS A 106 -15.36 3.88 -12.37
N THR A 107 -14.29 3.17 -12.00
CA THR A 107 -12.93 3.71 -11.96
C THR A 107 -12.44 4.07 -13.36
N LYS A 108 -12.69 3.18 -14.33
CA LYS A 108 -12.40 3.43 -15.75
C LYS A 108 -13.09 4.69 -16.27
N MET A 109 -14.39 4.83 -16.04
CA MET A 109 -15.17 5.98 -16.52
C MET A 109 -14.82 7.28 -15.79
N LEU A 110 -14.78 7.27 -14.46
CA LEU A 110 -14.60 8.48 -13.65
C LEU A 110 -13.16 9.00 -13.67
N PHE A 111 -12.18 8.10 -13.72
CA PHE A 111 -10.77 8.48 -13.69
C PHE A 111 -10.08 8.37 -15.05
N GLY A 112 -10.82 8.04 -16.12
CA GLY A 112 -10.26 7.91 -17.47
C GLY A 112 -9.13 6.89 -17.57
N ALA A 113 -9.13 5.88 -16.70
CA ALA A 113 -8.08 4.89 -16.60
C ALA A 113 -8.18 3.88 -17.76
N SER A 114 -7.05 3.49 -18.35
CA SER A 114 -7.05 2.43 -19.36
C SER A 114 -7.38 1.07 -18.72
N GLU A 115 -8.09 0.20 -19.44
CA GLU A 115 -8.36 -1.16 -18.94
C GLU A 115 -7.06 -1.91 -18.61
N TYR A 116 -6.05 -1.77 -19.48
CA TYR A 116 -4.74 -2.36 -19.28
C TYR A 116 -4.10 -1.94 -17.94
N SER A 117 -4.11 -0.64 -17.62
CA SER A 117 -3.53 -0.13 -16.37
C SER A 117 -4.30 -0.60 -15.14
N LEU A 118 -5.63 -0.73 -15.23
CA LEU A 118 -6.46 -1.26 -14.16
C LEU A 118 -6.18 -2.75 -13.92
N TYR A 119 -6.13 -3.58 -14.98
CA TYR A 119 -5.78 -4.99 -14.86
C TYR A 119 -4.38 -5.20 -14.29
N LEU A 120 -3.39 -4.43 -14.77
CA LEU A 120 -2.03 -4.47 -14.25
C LEU A 120 -2.00 -4.11 -12.76
N THR A 121 -2.74 -3.08 -12.36
CA THR A 121 -2.85 -2.64 -10.97
C THR A 121 -3.46 -3.74 -10.08
N ILE A 122 -4.56 -4.37 -10.52
CA ILE A 122 -5.21 -5.48 -9.81
C ILE A 122 -4.24 -6.66 -9.66
N PHE A 123 -3.56 -7.04 -10.75
CA PHE A 123 -2.61 -8.14 -10.75
C PHE A 123 -1.45 -7.92 -9.78
N LEU A 124 -0.86 -6.71 -9.78
CA LEU A 124 0.22 -6.34 -8.86
C LEU A 124 -0.26 -6.32 -7.40
N GLN A 125 -1.43 -5.74 -7.14
CA GLN A 125 -2.02 -5.72 -5.79
C GLN A 125 -2.29 -7.13 -5.27
N PHE A 126 -2.86 -8.01 -6.11
CA PHE A 126 -3.09 -9.41 -5.75
C PHE A 126 -1.78 -10.14 -5.44
N THR A 127 -0.77 -9.97 -6.29
CA THR A 127 0.55 -10.59 -6.09
C THR A 127 1.20 -10.15 -4.79
N ILE A 128 1.21 -8.84 -4.51
CA ILE A 128 1.74 -8.27 -3.27
C ILE A 128 0.97 -8.82 -2.06
N LEU A 129 -0.36 -8.81 -2.12
CA LEU A 129 -1.22 -9.30 -1.04
C LEU A 129 -0.94 -10.76 -0.69
N ILE A 130 -0.85 -11.64 -1.69
CA ILE A 130 -0.54 -13.06 -1.48
C ILE A 130 0.82 -13.24 -0.80
N ILE A 131 1.86 -12.55 -1.28
CA ILE A 131 3.19 -12.66 -0.67
C ILE A 131 3.17 -12.14 0.78
N MET A 132 2.50 -11.02 1.03
CA MET A 132 2.37 -10.46 2.37
C MET A 132 1.66 -11.43 3.33
N VAL A 133 0.54 -12.02 2.92
CA VAL A 133 -0.23 -12.97 3.74
C VAL A 133 0.62 -14.20 4.08
N LEU A 134 1.28 -14.79 3.07
CA LEU A 134 2.12 -15.97 3.27
C LEU A 134 3.30 -15.70 4.22
N GLU A 135 4.00 -14.58 4.03
CA GLU A 135 5.15 -14.25 4.89
C GLU A 135 4.72 -13.83 6.30
N PHE A 136 3.60 -13.10 6.42
CA PHE A 136 3.03 -12.73 7.71
C PHE A 136 2.57 -13.95 8.51
N TYR A 137 1.96 -14.94 7.85
CA TYR A 137 1.57 -16.20 8.47
C TYR A 137 2.77 -16.96 9.03
N LYS A 138 3.86 -17.09 8.26
CA LYS A 138 5.12 -17.73 8.72
C LYS A 138 5.67 -17.05 9.97
N ILE A 139 5.73 -15.72 9.97
CA ILE A 139 6.23 -14.93 11.11
C ILE A 139 5.33 -15.11 12.34
N SER A 140 4.02 -15.17 12.14
CA SER A 140 3.06 -15.33 13.23
C SER A 140 3.19 -16.69 13.92
N LYS A 141 3.38 -17.77 13.16
CA LYS A 141 3.60 -19.13 13.71
C LYS A 141 4.93 -19.29 14.44
N LEU A 142 5.99 -18.64 13.97
CA LEU A 142 7.30 -18.73 14.64
C LEU A 142 7.29 -18.22 16.07
N LYS A 143 6.34 -17.34 16.44
CA LYS A 143 6.22 -16.86 17.83
C LYS A 143 5.59 -17.91 18.75
N GLU A 144 4.75 -18.80 18.24
CA GLU A 144 4.09 -19.85 19.04
C GLU A 144 5.08 -20.97 19.43
N SER A 145 6.08 -21.27 18.58
CA SER A 145 7.05 -22.35 18.83
C SER A 145 8.17 -22.04 19.83
N TYR A 146 8.27 -20.80 20.35
CA TYR A 146 9.27 -20.41 21.35
C TYR A 146 8.69 -20.20 22.76
N PHE A 147 7.40 -20.49 22.93
CA PHE A 147 6.68 -20.44 24.21
C PHE A 147 6.01 -21.77 24.59
N LEU A 148 6.26 -22.83 23.80
CA LEU A 148 6.10 -24.24 24.16
C LEU A 148 7.48 -24.84 24.38
#